data_AF-L7VDY1-F1
#
_entry.id   AF-L7VDY1-F1
#
_cell.length_a   1.000
_cell.length_b   1.000
_cell.length_c   1.000
_cell.angle_alpha   90.00
_cell.angle_beta   90.00
_cell.angle_gamma   90.00
#
_symmetry.space_group_name_H-M   'P 1'
#
loop_
_entity.id
_entity.type
_entity.pdbx_description
1 polymer ?
#
loop_
_entity_poly.entity_id
_entity_poly.type
_entity_poly.pdbx_seq_one_letter_code
_entity_poly.pdbx_strand_id
1 'polypeptide(L)'
;MLAVTGCALNGLNSLPLPLPLPLPLPLPLPLPGAVGRGPGASVYHVEIANVGTLEANSPVMLNDVIVGSISKMTVRGWHADVEISVRRGAVIPDNAVASVGQTSLLGSMHLALNSPLGQVSDQRLQPGSTIPLSRSSTYPSTEQTLSSLSVILNAGGLGQIGDIIHNFTAALSGRTSDIRDLLVRLDRFVGTFDEQRDNLVASIQALNRLAGTLAGQRDVITQALQKIPPALDVLIRERPRITAALDKLGTFSDTATRLVNDAGSDLVQNLQNLGPTISALADIGPDLDAAIAYAPTDGGP
;
A
#
# COMPACT_ATOMS: atom_id res chain seq x y z
N MET A 1 22.01 86.47 36.18
CA MET A 1 22.82 85.80 35.14
C MET A 1 21.94 84.69 34.57
N LEU A 2 21.51 84.87 33.31
CA LEU A 2 20.65 84.04 32.42
C LEU A 2 19.27 83.58 32.96
N ALA A 3 18.13 84.17 32.54
CA ALA A 3 17.41 84.01 31.25
C ALA A 3 16.76 82.61 31.12
N VAL A 4 15.47 82.38 30.82
CA VAL A 4 14.41 83.21 30.21
C VAL A 4 13.03 82.50 30.45
N THR A 5 11.99 83.32 30.65
CA THR A 5 10.58 83.27 30.14
C THR A 5 10.10 81.99 29.42
N GLY A 6 8.89 81.45 29.48
CA GLY A 6 7.56 81.87 29.90
C GLY A 6 6.53 80.88 29.30
N CYS A 7 5.31 80.83 29.84
CA CYS A 7 4.23 79.90 29.51
C CYS A 7 3.46 80.19 28.19
N ALA A 8 2.59 79.24 27.82
CA ALA A 8 1.30 79.31 27.06
C ALA A 8 1.28 78.56 25.71
N LEU A 9 0.47 77.51 25.51
CA LEU A 9 -1.00 77.43 25.24
C LEU A 9 -1.43 77.83 23.81
N ASN A 10 -1.95 76.82 23.09
CA ASN A 10 -2.91 76.79 21.97
C ASN A 10 -3.19 78.05 21.14
N GLY A 11 -3.19 77.89 19.81
CA GLY A 11 -3.88 78.83 18.92
C GLY A 11 -3.90 78.41 17.46
N LEU A 12 -5.11 78.32 16.90
CA LEU A 12 -5.49 78.02 15.50
C LEU A 12 -4.94 79.07 14.49
N ASN A 13 -3.61 79.19 14.34
CA ASN A 13 -3.05 80.18 13.41
C ASN A 13 -1.81 79.68 12.63
N SER A 14 -1.96 78.53 11.99
CA SER A 14 -1.03 78.06 10.95
C SER A 14 -1.76 77.71 9.65
N LEU A 15 -2.76 78.52 9.29
CA LEU A 15 -3.27 78.57 7.92
C LEU A 15 -2.47 79.61 7.14
N PRO A 16 -1.63 79.22 6.17
CA PRO A 16 -1.01 80.20 5.29
C PRO A 16 -2.05 80.77 4.31
N LEU A 17 -2.01 82.09 4.17
CA LEU A 17 -2.63 82.89 3.09
C LEU A 17 -2.29 82.33 1.70
N PRO A 18 -3.10 82.61 0.66
CA PRO A 18 -2.86 82.10 -0.69
C PRO A 18 -1.68 82.85 -1.34
N LEU A 19 -0.56 82.15 -1.52
CA LEU A 19 0.57 82.57 -2.36
C LEU A 19 0.61 81.70 -3.64
N PRO A 20 1.18 82.23 -4.74
CA PRO A 20 0.97 81.71 -6.08
C PRO A 20 1.76 80.41 -6.33
N LEU A 21 1.10 79.46 -7.01
CA LEU A 21 1.61 78.23 -7.66
C LEU A 21 2.53 77.30 -6.82
N PRO A 22 2.16 76.02 -6.63
CA PRO A 22 2.92 75.13 -5.75
C PRO A 22 4.28 74.77 -6.35
N LEU A 23 5.36 75.15 -5.67
CA LEU A 23 6.64 74.45 -5.75
C LEU A 23 6.41 72.99 -5.33
N PRO A 24 7.01 71.99 -6.02
CA PRO A 24 6.86 70.60 -5.63
C PRO A 24 7.43 70.40 -4.23
N LEU A 25 6.56 69.97 -3.30
CA LEU A 25 6.96 69.50 -1.97
C LEU A 25 8.06 68.42 -2.13
N PRO A 26 9.07 68.38 -1.24
CA PRO A 26 10.01 67.27 -1.24
C PRO A 26 9.22 65.97 -1.08
N LEU A 27 9.39 65.06 -2.04
CA LEU A 27 8.86 63.70 -1.97
C LEU A 27 9.24 63.09 -0.61
N PRO A 28 8.33 62.39 0.09
CA PRO A 28 8.66 61.73 1.34
C PRO A 28 9.89 60.84 1.10
N LEU A 29 10.98 61.16 1.80
CA LEU A 29 12.22 60.41 1.69
C LEU A 29 11.92 58.95 2.05
N PRO A 30 12.32 57.97 1.23
CA PRO A 30 12.10 56.57 1.54
C PRO A 30 12.84 56.25 2.84
N LEU A 31 12.10 55.79 3.86
CA LEU A 31 12.71 55.27 5.09
C LEU A 31 13.64 54.10 4.70
N PRO A 32 14.91 54.11 5.14
CA PRO A 32 15.88 53.10 4.77
C PRO A 32 15.48 51.71 5.29
N GLY A 33 15.81 50.66 4.54
CA GLY A 33 15.68 49.26 4.96
C GLY A 33 14.38 48.55 4.59
N ALA A 34 13.39 49.24 4.00
CA ALA A 34 12.12 48.63 3.63
C ALA A 34 12.09 48.16 2.16
N VAL A 35 11.66 46.90 1.93
CA VAL A 35 11.53 46.31 0.58
C VAL A 35 10.44 47.03 -0.21
N GLY A 36 10.65 47.19 -1.52
CA GLY A 36 9.64 47.74 -2.42
C GLY A 36 9.55 49.28 -2.42
N ARG A 37 10.56 50.00 -1.92
CA ARG A 37 10.64 51.48 -1.95
C ARG A 37 11.52 52.05 -3.08
N GLY A 38 12.10 51.18 -3.92
CA GLY A 38 13.03 51.59 -4.99
C GLY A 38 12.33 52.06 -6.28
N PRO A 39 13.10 52.59 -7.26
CA PRO A 39 12.57 53.00 -8.56
C PRO A 39 11.80 51.87 -9.25
N GLY A 40 10.59 52.17 -9.73
CA GLY A 40 9.71 51.19 -10.39
C GLY A 40 8.89 50.30 -9.45
N ALA A 41 8.84 50.63 -8.15
CA ALA A 41 7.83 50.08 -7.25
C ALA A 41 6.41 50.47 -7.69
N SER A 42 5.45 49.59 -7.39
CA SER A 42 4.03 49.80 -7.64
C SER A 42 3.30 49.98 -6.31
N VAL A 43 2.40 50.96 -6.26
CA VAL A 43 1.58 51.25 -5.07
C VAL A 43 0.23 50.58 -5.21
N TYR A 44 -0.34 50.08 -4.11
CA TYR A 44 -1.70 49.54 -4.04
C TYR A 44 -2.34 49.97 -2.72
N HIS A 45 -3.67 49.90 -2.65
CA HIS A 45 -4.45 50.20 -1.45
C HIS A 45 -5.11 48.94 -0.91
N VAL A 46 -5.23 48.83 0.41
CA VAL A 46 -5.94 47.73 1.07
C VAL A 46 -6.81 48.31 2.17
N GLU A 47 -8.12 48.08 2.07
CA GLU A 47 -9.06 48.43 3.13
C GLU A 47 -9.12 47.29 4.15
N ILE A 48 -8.88 47.58 5.44
CA ILE A 48 -8.85 46.55 6.50
C ILE A 48 -9.58 47.07 7.75
N ALA A 49 -10.42 46.23 8.34
CA ALA A 49 -11.17 46.58 9.56
C ALA A 49 -10.25 46.81 10.77
N ASN A 50 -9.23 45.97 10.93
CA ASN A 50 -8.30 46.03 12.06
C ASN A 50 -6.85 45.82 11.58
N VAL A 51 -6.01 46.82 11.76
CA VAL A 51 -4.59 46.77 11.37
C VAL A 51 -3.70 46.12 12.44
N GLY A 52 -4.24 45.76 13.60
CA GLY A 52 -3.46 45.27 14.74
C GLY A 52 -2.36 46.27 15.11
N THR A 53 -1.11 45.79 15.13
CA THR A 53 0.11 46.57 15.35
C THR A 53 0.92 46.76 14.06
N LEU A 54 0.28 46.81 12.89
CA LEU A 54 0.95 47.22 11.66
C LEU A 54 1.48 48.65 11.79
N GLU A 55 2.65 48.89 11.21
CA GLU A 55 3.33 50.17 11.21
C GLU A 55 3.85 50.51 9.81
N ALA A 56 4.28 51.76 9.61
CA ALA A 56 5.05 52.09 8.42
C ALA A 56 6.31 51.21 8.37
N ASN A 57 6.66 50.71 7.18
CA ASN A 57 7.71 49.71 6.95
C ASN A 57 7.39 48.26 7.34
N SER A 58 6.24 47.96 7.94
CA SER A 58 5.83 46.56 8.14
C SER A 58 5.86 45.81 6.81
N PRO A 59 6.34 44.55 6.77
CA PRO A 59 6.54 43.83 5.53
C PRO A 59 5.20 43.47 4.87
N VAL A 60 5.20 43.52 3.55
CA VAL A 60 4.12 43.02 2.70
C VAL A 60 4.62 41.75 2.03
N MET A 61 3.91 40.65 2.25
CA MET A 61 4.24 39.31 1.78
C MET A 61 3.26 38.88 0.70
N LEU A 62 3.77 38.20 -0.33
CA LEU A 62 2.98 37.52 -1.33
C LEU A 62 3.37 36.04 -1.26
N ASN A 63 2.45 35.17 -0.86
CA ASN A 63 2.75 33.74 -0.62
C ASN A 63 4.01 33.54 0.24
N ASP A 64 4.04 34.18 1.43
CA ASP A 64 5.13 34.15 2.42
C ASP A 64 6.47 34.75 1.98
N VAL A 65 6.54 35.36 0.79
CA VAL A 65 7.74 36.07 0.32
C VAL A 65 7.55 37.56 0.48
N ILE A 66 8.48 38.22 1.19
CA ILE A 66 8.47 39.69 1.30
C ILE A 66 8.67 40.30 -0.09
N VAL A 67 7.65 41.02 -0.56
CA VAL A 67 7.63 41.70 -1.85
C VAL A 67 7.55 43.22 -1.70
N GLY A 68 7.20 43.71 -0.52
CA GLY A 68 6.98 45.13 -0.31
C GLY A 68 6.96 45.53 1.16
N SER A 69 6.47 46.73 1.40
CA SER A 69 6.29 47.29 2.73
C SER A 69 5.10 48.25 2.77
N ILE A 70 4.55 48.47 3.97
CA ILE A 70 3.54 49.49 4.20
C ILE A 70 4.18 50.87 4.08
N SER A 71 3.57 51.74 3.27
CA SER A 71 3.97 53.14 3.11
C SER A 71 3.29 54.02 4.14
N LYS A 72 1.97 53.99 4.17
CA LYS A 72 1.14 54.85 5.01
C LYS A 72 -0.18 54.16 5.34
N MET A 73 -0.77 54.51 6.47
CA MET A 73 -2.11 54.09 6.84
C MET A 73 -2.94 55.32 7.17
N THR A 74 -4.18 55.34 6.68
CA THR A 74 -5.15 56.39 7.02
C THR A 74 -6.46 55.76 7.43
N VAL A 75 -7.11 56.31 8.45
CA VAL A 75 -8.44 55.84 8.85
C VAL A 75 -9.48 56.51 7.96
N ARG A 76 -10.36 55.72 7.37
CA ARG A 76 -11.52 56.19 6.59
C ARG A 76 -12.79 55.53 7.14
N GLY A 77 -13.66 56.33 7.75
CA GLY A 77 -14.85 55.81 8.42
C GLY A 77 -14.49 54.87 9.58
N TRP A 78 -14.79 53.58 9.43
CA TRP A 78 -14.57 52.53 10.44
C TRP A 78 -13.52 51.48 10.01
N HIS A 79 -12.73 51.76 8.97
CA HIS A 79 -11.64 50.89 8.52
C HIS A 79 -10.38 51.71 8.24
N ALA A 80 -9.25 51.02 8.07
CA ALA A 80 -8.00 51.61 7.60
C ALA A 80 -7.85 51.41 6.10
N ASP A 81 -7.49 52.48 5.40
CA ASP A 81 -6.93 52.47 4.03
C ASP A 81 -5.40 52.41 4.15
N VAL A 82 -4.85 51.24 3.85
CA VAL A 82 -3.43 50.92 3.95
C VAL A 82 -2.79 51.04 2.57
N GLU A 83 -1.90 52.01 2.42
CA GLU A 83 -1.07 52.16 1.22
C GLU A 83 0.15 51.26 1.32
N ILE A 84 0.31 50.37 0.36
CA ILE A 84 1.45 49.44 0.27
C ILE A 84 2.30 49.75 -0.96
N SER A 85 3.61 49.62 -0.80
CA SER A 85 4.57 49.74 -1.90
C SER A 85 5.24 48.40 -2.15
N VAL A 86 5.16 47.92 -3.39
CA VAL A 86 5.59 46.59 -3.79
C VAL A 86 6.68 46.69 -4.86
N ARG A 87 7.73 45.88 -4.73
CA ARG A 87 8.88 45.89 -5.64
C ARG A 87 8.49 45.60 -7.09
N ARG A 88 9.28 46.14 -8.01
CA ARG A 88 9.16 45.82 -9.43
C ARG A 88 9.23 44.30 -9.66
N GLY A 89 8.35 43.79 -10.51
CA GLY A 89 8.34 42.37 -10.91
C GLY A 89 7.52 41.44 -10.02
N ALA A 90 7.05 41.89 -8.85
CA ALA A 90 6.05 41.13 -8.10
C ALA A 90 4.67 41.27 -8.77
N VAL A 91 4.04 40.13 -9.06
CA VAL A 91 2.71 40.06 -9.68
C VAL A 91 1.71 39.72 -8.60
N ILE A 92 0.86 40.68 -8.25
CA ILE A 92 -0.24 40.46 -7.32
C ILE A 92 -1.45 39.99 -8.15
N PRO A 93 -2.05 38.83 -7.85
CA PRO A 93 -3.29 38.38 -8.50
C PRO A 93 -4.42 39.38 -8.27
N ASP A 94 -5.30 39.56 -9.25
CA ASP A 94 -6.49 40.43 -9.14
C ASP A 94 -7.51 39.94 -8.10
N ASN A 95 -7.49 38.63 -7.82
CA ASN A 95 -8.30 37.96 -6.81
C ASN A 95 -7.62 37.87 -5.44
N ALA A 96 -6.48 38.54 -5.24
CA ALA A 96 -5.76 38.49 -3.97
C ALA A 96 -6.64 38.91 -2.78
N VAL A 97 -6.51 38.17 -1.70
CA VAL A 97 -7.09 38.43 -0.38
C VAL A 97 -5.96 38.93 0.52
N ALA A 98 -6.23 40.02 1.21
CA ALA A 98 -5.31 40.60 2.17
C ALA A 98 -5.60 40.05 3.57
N SER A 99 -4.57 39.63 4.28
CA SER A 99 -4.70 39.22 5.68
C SER A 99 -3.59 39.83 6.52
N VAL A 100 -3.94 40.45 7.64
CA VAL A 100 -2.95 40.90 8.63
C VAL A 100 -2.59 39.72 9.52
N GLY A 101 -1.30 39.37 9.54
CA GLY A 101 -0.75 38.27 10.32
C GLY A 101 0.39 38.70 11.23
N GLN A 102 0.70 37.87 12.22
CA GLN A 102 1.78 38.10 13.18
C GLN A 102 3.08 37.50 12.65
N THR A 103 4.12 38.32 12.54
CA THR A 103 5.47 37.92 12.08
C THR A 103 6.33 37.39 13.23
N SER A 104 6.15 37.94 14.44
CA SER A 104 6.90 37.56 15.64
C SER A 104 5.96 37.37 16.81
N LEU A 105 6.27 36.41 17.68
CA LEU A 105 5.54 36.16 18.92
C LEU A 105 5.49 37.39 19.86
N LEU A 106 6.41 38.34 19.68
CA LEU A 106 6.46 39.59 20.44
C LEU A 106 5.61 40.73 19.83
N GLY A 107 4.78 40.43 18.82
CA GLY A 107 3.71 41.32 18.36
C GLY A 107 4.02 42.19 17.15
N SER A 108 5.07 41.90 16.37
CA SER A 108 5.24 42.56 15.05
C SER A 108 4.33 41.90 14.01
N MET A 109 3.70 42.72 13.16
CA MET A 109 2.71 42.27 12.18
C MET A 109 3.21 42.46 10.73
N HIS A 110 2.60 41.72 9.81
CA HIS A 110 2.80 41.84 8.37
C HIS A 110 1.45 41.84 7.64
N LEU A 111 1.46 42.31 6.40
CA LEU A 111 0.34 42.16 5.49
C LEU A 111 0.65 41.03 4.50
N ALA A 112 -0.13 39.96 4.52
CA ALA A 112 -0.04 38.91 3.53
C ALA A 112 -1.08 39.13 2.42
N LEU A 113 -0.66 38.93 1.18
CA LEU A 113 -1.47 38.95 -0.03
C LEU A 113 -1.43 37.54 -0.61
N ASN A 114 -2.53 36.82 -0.53
CA ASN A 114 -2.61 35.43 -1.00
C ASN A 114 -3.80 35.26 -1.93
N SER A 115 -3.70 34.34 -2.88
CA SER A 115 -4.87 33.90 -3.65
C SER A 115 -5.78 33.06 -2.75
N PRO A 116 -7.11 33.12 -2.94
CA PRO A 116 -8.04 32.22 -2.26
C PRO A 116 -7.68 30.76 -2.53
N LEU A 117 -7.85 29.89 -1.53
CA LEU A 117 -7.51 28.47 -1.65
C LEU A 117 -8.24 27.83 -2.84
N GLY A 118 -7.48 27.18 -3.72
CA GLY A 118 -8.01 26.52 -4.92
C GLY A 118 -8.45 27.47 -6.05
N GLN A 119 -8.21 28.78 -5.93
CA GLN A 119 -8.56 29.78 -6.95
C GLN A 119 -7.33 30.58 -7.36
N VAL A 120 -6.58 30.07 -8.34
CA VAL A 120 -5.48 30.80 -8.97
C VAL A 120 -6.05 31.66 -10.10
N SER A 121 -5.64 32.93 -10.16
CA SER A 121 -5.97 33.83 -11.26
C SER A 121 -4.71 34.17 -12.05
N ASP A 122 -4.81 34.12 -13.38
CA ASP A 122 -3.77 34.59 -14.30
C ASP A 122 -3.82 36.11 -14.51
N GLN A 123 -4.86 36.76 -14.00
CA GLN A 123 -5.00 38.21 -14.09
C GLN A 123 -4.24 38.91 -12.96
N ARG A 124 -3.59 40.01 -13.32
CA ARG A 124 -2.82 40.84 -12.40
C ARG A 124 -3.66 42.01 -11.91
N LEU A 125 -3.60 42.27 -10.61
CA LEU A 125 -4.11 43.50 -10.01
C LEU A 125 -3.35 44.71 -10.56
N GLN A 126 -4.09 45.69 -11.10
CA GLN A 126 -3.50 46.89 -11.68
C GLN A 126 -2.87 47.76 -10.57
N PRO A 127 -1.67 48.34 -10.78
CA PRO A 127 -1.11 49.33 -9.86
C PRO A 127 -2.10 50.47 -9.55
N GLY A 128 -2.17 50.88 -8.29
CA GLY A 128 -3.11 51.89 -7.78
C GLY A 128 -4.48 51.34 -7.40
N SER A 129 -4.76 50.06 -7.66
CA SER A 129 -6.04 49.44 -7.29
C SER A 129 -6.17 49.24 -5.78
N THR A 130 -7.42 49.15 -5.34
CA THR A 130 -7.78 48.88 -3.95
C THR A 130 -8.27 47.44 -3.78
N ILE A 131 -7.69 46.72 -2.82
CA ILE A 131 -8.27 45.47 -2.30
C ILE A 131 -9.35 45.86 -1.28
N PRO A 132 -10.62 45.55 -1.54
CA PRO A 132 -11.72 46.04 -0.72
C PRO A 132 -11.81 45.31 0.62
N LEU A 133 -12.53 45.92 1.57
CA LEU A 133 -12.74 45.36 2.91
C LEU A 133 -13.26 43.91 2.90
N SER A 134 -14.12 43.57 1.92
CA SER A 134 -14.69 42.22 1.76
C SER A 134 -13.67 41.13 1.40
N ARG A 135 -12.48 41.51 0.95
CA ARG A 135 -11.34 40.62 0.68
C ARG A 135 -10.17 40.91 1.60
N SER A 136 -10.45 41.43 2.79
CA SER A 136 -9.47 41.69 3.81
C SER A 136 -9.86 41.00 5.11
N SER A 137 -8.87 40.56 5.89
CA SER A 137 -9.09 40.02 7.22
C SER A 137 -7.89 40.25 8.13
N THR A 138 -8.08 39.94 9.41
CA THR A 138 -7.04 40.00 10.43
C THR A 138 -7.08 38.67 11.16
N TYR A 139 -5.94 37.97 11.24
CA TYR A 139 -5.88 36.74 12.01
C TYR A 139 -6.12 37.01 13.50
N PRO A 140 -6.72 36.06 14.25
CA PRO A 140 -6.87 36.19 15.70
C PRO A 140 -5.52 36.42 16.36
N SER A 141 -5.46 37.33 17.33
CA SER A 141 -4.23 37.53 18.11
C SER A 141 -4.02 36.39 19.11
N THR A 142 -2.79 36.29 19.64
CA THR A 142 -2.48 35.33 20.71
C THR A 142 -3.34 35.59 21.94
N GLU A 143 -3.55 36.86 22.32
CA GLU A 143 -4.40 37.29 23.43
C GLU A 143 -5.87 36.92 23.19
N GLN A 144 -6.39 37.12 21.97
CA GLN A 144 -7.76 36.74 21.62
C GLN A 144 -7.94 35.22 21.67
N THR A 145 -6.93 34.46 21.24
CA THR A 145 -6.93 33.00 21.31
C THR A 145 -6.90 32.51 22.76
N LEU A 146 -6.02 33.08 23.60
CA LEU A 146 -5.93 32.78 25.03
C LEU A 146 -7.20 33.19 25.79
N SER A 147 -7.81 34.31 25.42
CA SER A 147 -9.10 34.75 25.95
C SER A 147 -10.21 33.75 25.61
N SER A 148 -10.27 33.32 24.34
CA SER A 148 -11.24 32.32 23.89
C SER A 148 -11.06 30.97 24.59
N LEU A 149 -9.80 30.54 24.79
CA LEU A 149 -9.48 29.35 25.57
C LEU A 149 -9.91 29.50 27.04
N SER A 150 -9.67 30.67 27.63
CA SER A 150 -10.06 30.96 29.01
C SER A 150 -11.57 30.89 29.19
N VAL A 151 -12.36 31.36 28.21
CA VAL A 151 -13.82 31.21 28.24
C VAL A 151 -14.21 29.74 28.25
N ILE A 152 -13.59 28.88 27.42
CA ILE A 152 -13.90 27.45 27.39
C ILE A 152 -13.53 26.76 28.72
N LEU A 153 -12.37 27.09 29.28
CA LEU A 153 -11.92 26.54 30.56
C LEU A 153 -12.83 26.97 31.71
N ASN A 154 -13.26 28.24 31.72
CA ASN A 154 -14.12 28.80 32.76
C ASN A 154 -15.60 28.42 32.59
N ALA A 155 -16.08 28.18 31.36
CA ALA A 155 -17.48 27.84 31.06
C ALA A 155 -17.84 26.36 31.32
N GLY A 156 -17.05 25.66 32.14
CA GLY A 156 -17.35 24.30 32.59
C GLY A 156 -16.59 23.17 31.90
N GLY A 157 -15.64 23.47 31.01
CA GLY A 157 -14.79 22.45 30.38
C GLY A 157 -13.99 21.61 31.40
N LEU A 158 -13.55 22.23 32.50
CA LEU A 158 -12.86 21.51 33.59
C LEU A 158 -13.81 20.64 34.43
N GLY A 159 -15.05 21.07 34.63
CA GLY A 159 -16.08 20.29 35.34
C GLY A 159 -16.43 19.01 34.58
N GLN A 160 -16.63 19.10 33.27
CA GLN A 160 -16.92 17.95 32.42
C GLN A 160 -15.73 16.97 32.35
N ILE A 161 -14.48 17.44 32.37
CA ILE A 161 -13.31 16.56 32.46
C ILE A 161 -13.30 15.83 33.81
N GLY A 162 -13.62 16.52 34.90
CA GLY A 162 -13.78 15.91 36.22
C GLY A 162 -14.83 14.78 36.19
N ASP A 163 -15.99 15.04 35.60
CA ASP A 163 -17.07 14.04 35.49
C ASP A 163 -16.69 12.87 34.58
N ILE A 164 -16.00 13.10 33.46
CA ILE A 164 -15.50 12.02 32.58
C ILE A 164 -14.48 11.17 33.31
N ILE A 165 -13.51 11.77 34.00
CA ILE A 165 -12.50 11.04 34.77
C ILE A 165 -13.17 10.24 35.89
N HIS A 166 -14.13 10.85 36.59
CA HIS A 166 -14.85 10.20 37.68
C HIS A 166 -15.70 9.02 37.16
N ASN A 167 -16.44 9.20 36.07
CA ASN A 167 -17.24 8.16 35.43
C ASN A 167 -16.37 7.05 34.84
N PHE A 168 -15.22 7.38 34.25
CA PHE A 168 -14.27 6.40 33.73
C PHE A 168 -13.63 5.60 34.86
N THR A 169 -13.25 6.26 35.95
CA THR A 169 -12.73 5.62 37.16
C THR A 169 -13.80 4.77 37.83
N ALA A 170 -15.05 5.23 37.89
CA ALA A 170 -16.18 4.45 38.39
C ALA A 170 -16.49 3.23 37.52
N ALA A 171 -16.38 3.34 36.19
CA ALA A 171 -16.57 2.23 35.26
C ALA A 171 -15.44 1.19 35.34
N LEU A 172 -14.21 1.61 35.65
CA LEU A 172 -13.05 0.74 35.84
C LEU A 172 -12.95 0.18 37.26
N SER A 173 -13.42 0.92 38.25
CA SER A 173 -13.45 0.49 39.65
C SER A 173 -14.40 -0.70 39.79
N GLY A 174 -13.89 -1.81 40.30
CA GLY A 174 -14.61 -3.09 40.39
C GLY A 174 -14.36 -4.06 39.23
N ARG A 175 -13.72 -3.64 38.13
CA ARG A 175 -13.36 -4.50 36.98
C ARG A 175 -11.87 -4.84 36.90
N THR A 176 -11.09 -4.49 37.93
CA THR A 176 -9.64 -4.76 37.99
C THR A 176 -9.32 -6.26 37.86
N SER A 177 -10.19 -7.13 38.39
CA SER A 177 -10.10 -8.58 38.23
C SER A 177 -10.24 -9.00 36.76
N ASP A 178 -11.26 -8.49 36.06
CA ASP A 178 -11.54 -8.82 34.65
C ASP A 178 -10.40 -8.38 33.73
N ILE A 179 -9.81 -7.20 33.98
CA ILE A 179 -8.66 -6.68 33.22
C ILE A 179 -7.43 -7.55 33.45
N ARG A 180 -7.17 -7.96 34.71
CA ARG A 180 -6.05 -8.85 35.03
C ARG A 180 -6.20 -10.21 34.35
N ASP A 181 -7.41 -10.77 34.36
CA ASP A 181 -7.72 -12.03 33.69
C ASP A 181 -7.56 -11.93 32.17
N LEU A 182 -7.97 -10.82 31.55
CA LEU A 182 -7.75 -10.58 30.13
C LEU A 182 -6.26 -10.53 29.79
N LEU A 183 -5.45 -9.83 30.58
CA LEU A 183 -4.01 -9.75 30.37
C LEU A 183 -3.33 -11.11 30.51
N VAL A 184 -3.72 -11.93 31.49
CA VAL A 184 -3.20 -13.30 31.65
C VAL A 184 -3.60 -14.19 30.47
N ARG A 185 -4.83 -14.05 29.97
CA ARG A 185 -5.29 -14.80 28.77
C ARG A 185 -4.56 -14.36 27.51
N LEU A 186 -4.28 -13.06 27.37
CA LEU A 186 -3.56 -12.51 26.23
C LEU A 186 -2.08 -12.94 26.24
N ASP A 187 -1.44 -12.93 27.41
CA ASP A 187 -0.08 -13.46 27.60
C ASP A 187 0.01 -14.95 27.22
N ARG A 188 -0.93 -15.77 27.70
CA ARG A 188 -1.02 -17.18 27.31
C ARG A 188 -1.23 -17.36 25.81
N PHE A 189 -2.11 -16.55 25.21
CA PHE A 189 -2.38 -16.60 23.78
C PHE A 189 -1.13 -16.24 22.95
N VAL A 190 -0.41 -15.18 23.34
CA VAL A 190 0.85 -14.77 22.70
C VAL A 190 1.91 -15.85 22.86
N GLY A 191 2.04 -16.46 24.04
CA GLY A 191 2.96 -17.57 24.27
C GLY A 191 2.67 -18.79 23.40
N THR A 192 1.39 -19.21 23.31
CA THR A 192 0.99 -20.32 22.42
C THR A 192 1.21 -19.99 20.94
N PHE A 193 1.03 -18.74 20.52
CA PHE A 193 1.30 -18.33 19.15
C PHE A 193 2.81 -18.35 18.84
N ASP A 194 3.66 -17.95 19.79
CA ASP A 194 5.11 -18.02 19.64
C ASP A 194 5.60 -19.48 19.55
N GLU A 195 5.05 -20.39 20.36
CA GLU A 195 5.31 -21.84 20.24
C GLU A 195 4.88 -22.42 18.88
N GLN A 196 3.82 -21.89 18.26
CA GLN A 196 3.34 -22.34 16.95
C GLN A 196 4.12 -21.74 15.77
N ARG A 197 4.84 -20.63 15.98
CA ARG A 197 5.67 -19.97 14.97
C ARG A 197 6.72 -20.91 14.41
N ASP A 198 7.36 -21.71 15.25
CA ASP A 198 8.40 -22.65 14.83
C ASP A 198 7.86 -23.76 13.93
N ASN A 199 6.65 -24.25 14.21
CA ASN A 199 5.96 -25.22 13.36
C ASN A 199 5.60 -24.64 11.98
N LEU A 200 5.22 -23.36 11.93
CA LEU A 200 4.93 -22.66 10.68
C LEU A 200 6.20 -22.45 9.85
N VAL A 201 7.32 -22.06 10.48
CA VAL A 201 8.63 -21.95 9.82
C VAL A 201 9.08 -23.30 9.28
N ALA A 202 8.95 -24.38 10.07
CA ALA A 202 9.30 -25.73 9.63
C ALA A 202 8.47 -26.17 8.41
N SER A 203 7.17 -25.84 8.39
CA SER A 203 6.27 -26.13 7.27
C SER A 203 6.66 -25.38 6.00
N ILE A 204 6.98 -24.08 6.10
CA ILE A 204 7.45 -23.27 4.96
C ILE A 204 8.78 -23.82 4.43
N GLN A 205 9.70 -24.20 5.30
CA GLN A 205 10.97 -24.81 4.88
C GLN A 205 10.75 -26.14 4.16
N ALA A 206 9.83 -26.98 4.63
CA ALA A 206 9.47 -28.23 3.97
C ALA A 206 8.88 -27.99 2.58
N LEU A 207 7.99 -27.01 2.43
CA LEU A 207 7.44 -26.59 1.15
C LEU A 207 8.51 -26.04 0.20
N ASN A 208 9.44 -25.21 0.70
CA ASN A 208 10.55 -24.70 -0.09
C ASN A 208 11.50 -25.81 -0.57
N ARG A 209 11.79 -26.80 0.28
CA ARG A 209 12.58 -27.98 -0.12
C ARG A 209 11.86 -28.77 -1.22
N LEU A 210 10.56 -29.02 -1.05
CA LEU A 210 9.74 -29.71 -2.05
C LEU A 210 9.73 -28.94 -3.37
N ALA A 211 9.46 -27.63 -3.33
CA ALA A 211 9.47 -26.77 -4.51
C ALA A 211 10.84 -26.77 -5.20
N GLY A 212 11.94 -26.75 -4.44
CA GLY A 212 13.31 -26.87 -4.96
C GLY A 212 13.56 -28.21 -5.64
N THR A 213 13.12 -29.32 -5.06
CA THR A 213 13.21 -30.66 -5.68
C THR A 213 12.42 -30.71 -6.99
N LEU A 214 11.19 -30.20 -7.00
CA LEU A 214 10.35 -30.17 -8.21
C LEU A 214 10.95 -29.26 -9.30
N ALA A 215 11.49 -28.09 -8.92
CA ALA A 215 12.16 -27.19 -9.84
C ALA A 215 13.42 -27.81 -10.45
N GLY A 216 14.22 -28.53 -9.64
CA GLY A 216 15.39 -29.27 -10.12
C GLY A 216 15.04 -30.45 -11.03
N GLN A 217 13.83 -31.00 -10.92
CA GLN A 217 13.33 -32.08 -11.77
C GLN A 217 12.46 -31.56 -12.94
N ARG A 218 12.38 -30.25 -13.16
CA ARG A 218 11.55 -29.64 -14.21
C ARG A 218 11.84 -30.21 -15.60
N ASP A 219 13.10 -30.43 -15.92
CA ASP A 219 13.49 -30.98 -17.22
C ASP A 219 13.07 -32.45 -17.37
N VAL A 220 13.13 -33.23 -16.30
CA VAL A 220 12.66 -34.63 -16.28
C VAL A 220 11.14 -34.67 -16.44
N ILE A 221 10.40 -33.82 -15.73
CA ILE A 221 8.94 -33.70 -15.83
C ILE A 221 8.55 -33.25 -17.25
N THR A 222 9.24 -32.26 -17.81
CA THR A 222 9.00 -31.75 -19.16
C THR A 222 9.28 -32.82 -20.21
N GLN A 223 10.39 -33.55 -20.07
CA GLN A 223 10.71 -34.67 -20.97
C GLN A 223 9.69 -35.79 -20.85
N ALA A 224 9.23 -36.13 -19.64
CA ALA A 224 8.19 -37.13 -19.45
C ALA A 224 6.88 -36.70 -20.13
N LEU A 225 6.44 -35.46 -19.91
CA LEU A 225 5.23 -34.92 -20.55
C LEU A 225 5.32 -34.85 -22.08
N GLN A 226 6.52 -34.66 -22.64
CA GLN A 226 6.73 -34.67 -24.09
C GLN A 226 6.86 -36.07 -24.68
N LYS A 227 7.48 -37.01 -23.96
CA LYS A 227 7.82 -38.36 -24.47
C LYS A 227 6.71 -39.39 -24.24
N ILE A 228 5.89 -39.22 -23.20
CA ILE A 228 4.84 -40.18 -22.85
C ILE A 228 3.70 -40.20 -23.89
N PRO A 229 3.13 -39.07 -24.35
CA PRO A 229 2.01 -39.11 -25.30
C PRO A 229 2.37 -39.80 -26.64
N PRO A 230 3.52 -39.52 -27.29
CA PRO A 230 3.93 -40.25 -28.49
C PRO A 230 4.17 -41.75 -28.25
N ALA A 231 4.71 -42.12 -27.08
CA ALA A 231 4.90 -43.53 -26.73
C ALA A 231 3.56 -44.25 -26.53
N LEU A 232 2.57 -43.58 -25.94
CA LEU A 232 1.21 -44.10 -25.83
C LEU A 232 0.52 -44.19 -27.20
N ASP A 233 0.74 -43.23 -28.10
CA ASP A 233 0.24 -43.30 -29.48
C ASP A 233 0.81 -44.50 -30.24
N VAL A 234 2.09 -44.81 -30.07
CA VAL A 234 2.71 -46.02 -30.66
C VAL A 234 2.07 -47.27 -30.08
N LEU A 235 1.86 -47.32 -28.76
CA LEU A 235 1.23 -48.47 -28.12
C LEU A 235 -0.23 -48.68 -28.56
N ILE A 236 -0.98 -47.58 -28.73
CA ILE A 236 -2.36 -47.62 -29.25
C ILE A 236 -2.37 -48.07 -30.71
N ARG A 237 -1.41 -47.62 -31.54
CA ARG A 237 -1.26 -48.02 -32.95
C ARG A 237 -0.89 -49.49 -33.11
N GLU A 238 -0.04 -50.03 -32.24
CA GLU A 238 0.40 -51.44 -32.29
C GLU A 238 -0.57 -52.41 -31.58
N ARG A 239 -1.54 -51.90 -30.82
CA ARG A 239 -2.57 -52.70 -30.15
C ARG A 239 -3.21 -53.76 -31.06
N PRO A 240 -3.61 -53.49 -32.33
CA PRO A 240 -4.19 -54.50 -33.21
C PRO A 240 -3.22 -55.65 -33.53
N ARG A 241 -1.92 -55.37 -33.65
CA ARG A 241 -0.91 -56.40 -33.88
C ARG A 241 -0.68 -57.26 -32.65
N ILE A 242 -0.65 -56.65 -31.47
CA ILE A 242 -0.53 -57.38 -30.20
C ILE A 242 -1.74 -58.30 -30.01
N THR A 243 -2.96 -57.81 -30.23
CA THR A 243 -4.16 -58.64 -30.17
C THR A 243 -4.15 -59.76 -31.21
N ALA A 244 -3.70 -59.48 -32.43
CA ALA A 244 -3.58 -60.51 -33.47
C ALA A 244 -2.52 -61.57 -33.14
N ALA A 245 -1.41 -61.19 -32.51
CA ALA A 245 -0.38 -62.12 -32.07
C ALA A 245 -0.88 -63.02 -30.93
N LEU A 246 -1.61 -62.44 -29.96
CA LEU A 246 -2.24 -63.21 -28.87
C LEU A 246 -3.33 -64.16 -29.40
N ASP A 247 -4.12 -63.74 -30.38
CA ASP A 247 -5.13 -64.57 -31.04
C ASP A 247 -4.52 -65.75 -31.80
N LYS A 248 -3.44 -65.50 -32.56
CA LYS A 248 -2.66 -66.56 -33.22
C LYS A 248 -2.01 -67.51 -32.23
N LEU A 249 -1.54 -67.01 -31.10
CA LEU A 249 -0.99 -67.83 -30.03
C LEU A 249 -2.06 -68.74 -29.42
N GLY A 250 -3.27 -68.23 -29.19
CA GLY A 250 -4.43 -69.03 -28.77
C GLY A 250 -4.76 -70.13 -29.78
N THR A 251 -4.85 -69.78 -31.07
CA THR A 251 -5.10 -70.74 -32.15
C THR A 251 -4.03 -71.84 -32.23
N PHE A 252 -2.76 -71.46 -32.05
CA PHE A 252 -1.65 -72.40 -32.00
C PHE A 252 -1.77 -73.34 -30.80
N SER A 253 -2.04 -72.80 -29.60
CA SER A 253 -2.26 -73.59 -28.39
C SER A 253 -3.41 -74.59 -28.57
N ASP A 254 -4.55 -74.18 -29.12
CA ASP A 254 -5.69 -75.07 -29.37
C ASP A 254 -5.33 -76.20 -30.35
N THR A 255 -4.49 -75.90 -31.34
CA THR A 255 -4.02 -76.90 -32.31
C THR A 255 -3.04 -77.88 -31.66
N ALA A 256 -2.11 -77.39 -30.85
CA ALA A 256 -1.17 -78.23 -30.11
C ALA A 256 -1.90 -79.13 -29.10
N THR A 257 -2.90 -78.60 -28.37
CA THR A 257 -3.71 -79.38 -27.43
C THR A 257 -4.52 -80.46 -28.15
N ARG A 258 -5.12 -80.17 -29.30
CA ARG A 258 -5.80 -81.20 -30.11
C ARG A 258 -4.84 -82.29 -30.55
N LEU A 259 -3.68 -81.94 -31.10
CA LEU A 259 -2.70 -82.93 -31.53
C LEU A 259 -2.24 -83.85 -30.38
N VAL A 260 -2.01 -83.30 -29.19
CA VAL A 260 -1.62 -84.08 -28.00
C VAL A 260 -2.76 -85.01 -27.56
N ASN A 261 -4.01 -84.54 -27.56
CA ASN A 261 -5.17 -85.34 -27.19
C ASN A 261 -5.42 -86.46 -28.21
N ASP A 262 -5.35 -86.16 -29.51
CA ASP A 262 -5.55 -87.13 -30.59
C ASP A 262 -4.46 -88.21 -30.55
N ALA A 263 -3.19 -87.82 -30.43
CA ALA A 263 -2.08 -88.76 -30.29
C ALA A 263 -2.17 -89.61 -29.02
N GLY A 264 -2.64 -89.02 -27.91
CA GLY A 264 -2.91 -89.74 -26.67
C GLY A 264 -4.03 -90.77 -26.83
N SER A 265 -5.12 -90.41 -27.50
CA SER A 265 -6.25 -91.30 -27.79
C SER A 265 -5.82 -92.48 -28.66
N ASP A 266 -5.09 -92.20 -29.76
CA ASP A 266 -4.59 -93.24 -30.68
C ASP A 266 -3.62 -94.19 -29.98
N LEU A 267 -2.75 -93.68 -29.11
CA LEU A 267 -1.84 -94.51 -28.33
C LEU A 267 -2.59 -95.42 -27.35
N VAL A 268 -3.59 -94.90 -26.64
CA VAL A 268 -4.45 -95.70 -25.74
C VAL A 268 -5.20 -96.76 -26.53
N GLN A 269 -5.77 -96.41 -27.69
CA GLN A 269 -6.50 -97.35 -28.53
C GLN A 269 -5.58 -98.45 -29.09
N ASN A 270 -4.38 -98.10 -29.55
CA ASN A 270 -3.40 -99.09 -30.00
C ASN A 270 -2.97 -100.02 -28.87
N LEU A 271 -2.76 -99.50 -27.65
CA LEU A 271 -2.45 -100.33 -26.48
C LEU A 271 -3.63 -101.26 -26.10
N GLN A 272 -4.88 -100.79 -26.20
CA GLN A 272 -6.06 -101.64 -26.02
C GLN A 272 -6.15 -102.75 -27.07
N ASN A 273 -5.85 -102.44 -28.33
CA ASN A 273 -5.83 -103.41 -29.43
C ASN A 273 -4.68 -104.44 -29.31
N LEU A 274 -3.59 -104.09 -28.62
CA LEU A 274 -2.48 -105.00 -28.35
C LEU A 274 -2.71 -105.88 -27.11
N GLY A 275 -3.66 -105.51 -26.23
CA GLY A 275 -4.05 -106.30 -25.06
C GLY A 275 -4.36 -107.77 -25.38
N PRO A 276 -5.24 -108.08 -26.36
CA PRO A 276 -5.54 -109.45 -26.74
C PRO A 276 -4.32 -110.25 -27.21
N THR A 277 -3.39 -109.60 -27.93
CA THR A 277 -2.18 -110.25 -28.45
C THR A 277 -1.19 -110.55 -27.33
N ILE A 278 -1.03 -109.65 -26.35
CA ILE A 278 -0.18 -109.88 -25.18
C ILE A 278 -0.81 -110.93 -24.25
N SER A 279 -2.14 -110.92 -24.07
CA SER A 279 -2.85 -111.99 -23.34
C SER A 279 -2.70 -113.35 -24.03
N ALA A 280 -2.85 -113.42 -25.35
CA ALA A 280 -2.64 -114.65 -26.10
C ALA A 280 -1.20 -115.18 -26.00
N LEU A 281 -0.20 -114.29 -25.89
CA LEU A 281 1.19 -114.67 -25.68
C LEU A 281 1.47 -115.12 -24.23
N ALA A 282 0.82 -114.50 -23.24
CA ALA A 282 0.90 -114.90 -21.83
C ALA A 282 0.21 -116.25 -21.56
N ASP A 283 -0.89 -116.55 -22.28
CA ASP A 283 -1.60 -117.84 -22.21
C ASP A 283 -0.76 -119.02 -22.75
N ILE A 284 0.30 -118.74 -23.53
CA ILE A 284 1.27 -119.75 -24.00
C ILE A 284 2.37 -120.02 -22.95
N GLY A 285 2.50 -119.16 -21.93
CA GLY A 285 3.49 -119.28 -20.86
C GLY A 285 3.54 -120.65 -20.15
N PRO A 286 2.41 -121.30 -19.81
CA PRO A 286 2.42 -122.62 -19.20
C PRO A 286 2.99 -123.73 -20.11
N ASP A 287 2.89 -123.55 -21.44
CA ASP A 287 3.34 -124.54 -22.42
C ASP A 287 4.83 -124.38 -22.78
N LEU A 288 5.43 -123.22 -22.54
CA LEU A 288 6.85 -122.96 -22.82
C LEU A 288 7.78 -123.51 -21.74
N ASP A 289 7.35 -123.51 -20.47
CA ASP A 289 8.05 -124.24 -19.39
C ASP A 289 8.02 -125.76 -19.63
N ALA A 290 6.94 -126.28 -20.22
CA ALA A 290 6.84 -127.68 -20.61
C ALA A 290 7.77 -128.04 -21.79
N ALA A 291 8.07 -127.10 -22.69
CA ALA A 291 8.94 -127.32 -23.84
C ALA A 291 10.44 -127.26 -23.49
N ILE A 292 10.86 -126.43 -22.53
CA ILE A 292 12.28 -126.37 -22.08
C ILE A 292 12.63 -127.58 -21.20
N ALA A 293 11.66 -128.18 -20.51
CA ALA A 293 11.85 -129.46 -19.82
C ALA A 293 12.04 -130.66 -20.77
N TYR A 294 11.74 -130.52 -22.07
CA TYR A 294 11.80 -131.60 -23.07
C TYR A 294 12.94 -131.44 -24.10
N ALA A 295 13.90 -130.53 -23.88
CA ALA A 295 15.09 -130.44 -24.72
C ALA A 295 16.02 -131.67 -24.49
N PRO A 296 16.23 -132.55 -25.48
CA PRO A 296 17.08 -133.72 -25.31
C PRO A 296 18.56 -133.34 -25.40
N THR A 297 19.33 -133.80 -24.41
CA THR A 297 20.75 -134.09 -24.56
C THR A 297 20.93 -135.28 -25.50
N ASP A 298 21.51 -135.06 -26.67
CA ASP A 298 21.97 -136.12 -27.59
C ASP A 298 23.12 -135.51 -28.42
N GLY A 299 24.29 -136.11 -28.68
CA GLY A 299 24.66 -137.51 -28.52
C GLY A 299 25.45 -138.11 -29.71
N GLY A 300 26.28 -137.34 -30.43
CA GLY A 300 27.36 -137.85 -31.32
C GLY A 300 26.93 -138.61 -32.60
N PRO A 301 27.88 -139.18 -33.38
CA PRO A 301 29.35 -139.20 -33.19
C PRO A 301 30.13 -138.07 -33.88
#